data_AF-A0A1I4G3Y5-F1
#
_entry.id   AF-A0A1I4G3Y5-F1
#
_cell.length_a   1.000
_cell.length_b   1.000
_cell.length_c   1.000
_cell.angle_alpha   90.00
_cell.angle_beta   90.00
_cell.angle_gamma   90.00
#
_symmetry.space_group_name_H-M   'P 1'
#
loop_
_entity.id
_entity.type
_entity.pdbx_description
1 polymer ?
#
loop_
_entity_poly.entity_id
_entity_poly.type
_entity_poly.pdbx_seq_one_letter_code
_entity_poly.pdbx_strand_id
1 'polypeptide(L)'
;RPCLRTAAIRCLLTANCPPPTKVTFCVQGVSSPLLSNLYLNEVDKMLERARDVTRNGKYTYVEYARFADDLVVLIDAYKRHDWLIGAVTKRLQEEFAKLQVEINDEKSRIVDLERGESFGFLGFDFRYLRSLRGVMRPHYTPKLKKRTALLRAVKEVFRRYRSQPIDRVISLINPMLRGWVNYFAVGHSSGCFSYIKDWVEKKVRRHLAQARKRKGFGWKRWSRSWLYDALKLFNGYRVRRDEPKAAPA
;
A
#
# COMPACT_ATOMS: atom_id res chain seq x y z
N ARG A 1 -6.18 28.27 -14.11
CA ARG A 1 -6.30 27.23 -13.05
C ARG A 1 -6.07 25.90 -13.75
N PRO A 2 -4.93 25.22 -13.59
CA PRO A 2 -4.70 24.03 -14.38
C PRO A 2 -5.55 22.90 -13.79
N CYS A 3 -6.49 22.42 -14.60
CA CYS A 3 -7.21 21.17 -14.38
C CYS A 3 -6.19 20.05 -14.64
N LEU A 4 -5.78 19.35 -13.57
CA LEU A 4 -4.69 18.36 -13.57
C LEU A 4 -5.33 16.97 -13.66
N ARG A 5 -5.74 16.59 -14.86
CA ARG A 5 -6.09 15.20 -15.18
C ARG A 5 -4.87 14.35 -14.88
N THR A 6 -4.92 13.48 -13.87
CA THR A 6 -3.80 12.59 -13.56
C THR A 6 -4.15 11.17 -13.96
N ALA A 7 -3.45 10.64 -14.96
CA ALA A 7 -3.56 9.25 -15.37
C ALA A 7 -2.49 8.42 -14.66
N ALA A 8 -2.90 7.30 -14.06
CA ALA A 8 -1.98 6.31 -13.52
C ALA A 8 -1.98 5.08 -14.43
N ILE A 9 -0.85 4.79 -15.06
CA ILE A 9 -0.62 3.52 -15.75
C ILE A 9 -0.02 2.58 -14.72
N ARG A 10 -0.75 1.52 -14.39
CA ARG A 10 -0.18 0.43 -13.60
C ARG A 10 0.17 -0.72 -14.53
N CYS A 11 1.42 -1.13 -14.51
CA CYS A 11 1.90 -2.32 -15.19
C CYS A 11 2.26 -3.37 -14.15
N LEU A 12 1.62 -4.53 -14.24
CA LEU A 12 2.01 -5.72 -13.49
C LEU A 12 2.65 -6.69 -14.46
N LEU A 13 3.93 -6.97 -14.26
CA LEU A 13 4.68 -7.85 -15.13
C LEU A 13 4.40 -9.30 -14.77
N THR A 14 4.24 -10.13 -15.80
CA THR A 14 4.19 -11.59 -15.65
C THR A 14 5.30 -12.19 -16.50
N ALA A 15 6.21 -12.91 -15.86
CA ALA A 15 7.22 -13.69 -16.57
C ALA A 15 6.53 -14.91 -17.20
N ASN A 16 6.18 -14.82 -18.48
CA ASN A 16 5.92 -16.00 -19.31
C ASN A 16 7.21 -16.35 -20.03
N CYS A 17 7.94 -17.34 -19.52
CA CYS A 17 9.10 -17.90 -20.24
C CYS A 17 8.64 -19.01 -21.18
N PRO A 18 8.90 -18.94 -22.50
CA PRO A 18 8.97 -20.14 -23.32
C PRO A 18 10.27 -20.93 -23.00
N PRO A 19 10.29 -22.28 -23.05
CA PRO A 19 11.50 -23.06 -22.78
C PRO A 19 12.46 -23.05 -24.01
N PRO A 20 13.79 -23.25 -23.84
CA PRO A 20 14.48 -23.81 -22.68
C PRO A 20 15.59 -22.88 -22.14
N THR A 21 15.24 -21.94 -21.28
CA THR A 21 16.14 -21.49 -20.20
C THR A 21 15.30 -21.40 -18.95
N LYS A 22 15.46 -22.37 -18.04
CA LYS A 22 14.81 -22.34 -16.72
C LYS A 22 15.40 -21.21 -15.90
N VAL A 23 14.93 -19.98 -16.13
CA VAL A 23 15.04 -18.92 -15.13
C VAL A 23 13.94 -19.20 -14.11
N THR A 24 14.22 -20.13 -13.20
CA THR A 24 13.41 -20.28 -12.00
C THR A 24 13.67 -19.05 -11.16
N PHE A 25 12.70 -18.13 -11.09
CA PHE A 25 12.65 -17.13 -10.03
C PHE A 25 12.49 -17.87 -8.70
N CYS A 26 13.60 -18.33 -8.14
CA CYS A 26 13.67 -18.81 -6.79
C CYS A 26 13.43 -17.58 -5.90
N VAL A 27 12.19 -17.37 -5.47
CA VAL A 27 11.79 -16.35 -4.49
C VAL A 27 12.54 -16.50 -3.14
N GLN A 28 13.38 -17.53 -2.99
CA GLN A 28 14.25 -17.79 -1.84
C GLN A 28 15.75 -17.60 -2.12
N GLY A 29 16.17 -17.31 -3.36
CA GLY A 29 17.57 -17.07 -3.70
C GLY A 29 17.99 -15.64 -3.38
N VAL A 30 19.07 -15.46 -2.63
CA VAL A 30 19.60 -14.14 -2.20
C VAL A 30 19.98 -13.23 -3.39
N SER A 31 20.25 -13.83 -4.56
CA SER A 31 20.64 -13.17 -5.80
C SER A 31 19.47 -12.79 -6.73
N SER A 32 18.28 -13.34 -6.52
CA SER A 32 17.09 -13.10 -7.34
C SER A 32 16.66 -11.62 -7.41
N PRO A 33 16.65 -10.84 -6.30
CA PRO A 33 16.25 -9.43 -6.34
C PRO A 33 17.24 -8.54 -7.11
N LEU A 34 18.52 -8.91 -7.11
CA LEU A 34 19.56 -8.16 -7.82
C LEU A 34 19.40 -8.31 -9.33
N LEU A 35 19.11 -9.53 -9.80
CA LEU A 35 18.90 -9.79 -11.22
C LEU A 35 17.64 -9.07 -11.73
N SER A 36 16.51 -9.13 -11.02
CA SER A 36 15.30 -8.37 -11.41
C SER A 36 15.56 -6.87 -11.55
N ASN A 37 16.37 -6.28 -10.66
CA ASN A 37 16.72 -4.86 -10.74
C ASN A 37 17.68 -4.56 -11.90
N LEU A 38 18.58 -5.49 -12.25
CA LEU A 38 19.47 -5.33 -13.39
C LEU A 38 18.70 -5.38 -14.72
N TYR A 39 17.77 -6.34 -14.86
CA TYR A 39 16.96 -6.50 -16.07
C TYR A 39 16.04 -5.30 -16.35
N LEU A 40 15.54 -4.64 -15.30
CA LEU A 40 14.61 -3.52 -15.43
C LEU A 40 15.30 -2.16 -15.55
N ASN A 41 16.64 -2.11 -15.51
CA ASN A 41 17.40 -0.86 -15.57
C ASN A 41 17.22 -0.11 -16.90
N GLU A 42 17.03 -0.82 -18.02
CA GLU A 42 16.78 -0.16 -19.31
C GLU A 42 15.40 0.51 -19.36
N VAL A 43 14.39 -0.09 -18.72
CA VAL A 43 13.06 0.52 -18.56
C VAL A 43 13.15 1.75 -17.66
N ASP A 44 13.91 1.68 -16.56
CA ASP A 44 14.14 2.81 -15.66
C ASP A 44 14.82 3.98 -16.40
N LYS A 45 15.88 3.72 -17.18
CA LYS A 45 16.55 4.75 -18.01
C LYS A 45 15.60 5.40 -19.02
N MET A 46 14.72 4.61 -19.65
CA MET A 46 13.72 5.13 -20.57
C MET A 46 12.74 6.08 -19.87
N LEU A 47 12.28 5.69 -18.67
CA LEU A 47 11.36 6.50 -17.87
C LEU A 47 12.03 7.75 -17.31
N GLU A 48 13.30 7.68 -16.92
CA GLU A 48 14.09 8.85 -16.52
C GLU A 48 14.25 9.84 -17.67
N ARG A 49 14.59 9.38 -18.87
CA ARG A 49 14.65 10.24 -20.05
C ARG A 49 13.29 10.86 -20.36
N ALA A 50 12.21 10.08 -20.28
CA ALA A 50 10.87 10.60 -20.47
C ALA A 50 10.53 11.67 -19.42
N ARG A 51 10.92 11.47 -18.16
CA ARG A 51 10.78 12.45 -17.09
C ARG A 51 11.53 13.75 -17.39
N ASP A 52 12.79 13.65 -17.82
CA ASP A 52 13.65 14.80 -18.09
C ASP A 52 13.19 15.61 -19.31
N VAL A 53 12.82 14.92 -20.40
CA VAL A 53 12.31 15.57 -21.62
C VAL A 53 10.96 16.25 -21.37
N THR A 54 10.13 15.65 -20.53
CA THR A 54 8.81 16.18 -20.15
C THR A 54 8.90 17.04 -18.89
N ARG A 55 10.08 17.54 -18.53
CA ARG A 55 10.24 18.51 -17.44
C ARG A 55 10.15 19.91 -18.02
N ASN A 56 9.16 20.69 -17.57
CA ASN A 56 9.02 22.09 -17.94
C ASN A 56 9.07 22.97 -16.68
N GLY A 57 10.25 23.52 -16.40
CA GLY A 57 10.51 24.34 -15.21
C GLY A 57 10.29 23.57 -13.90
N LYS A 58 9.33 24.04 -13.09
CA LYS A 58 8.96 23.41 -11.80
C LYS A 58 7.97 22.24 -11.94
N TYR A 59 7.46 21.96 -13.14
CA TYR A 59 6.46 20.92 -13.37
C TYR A 59 7.04 19.73 -14.12
N THR A 60 6.84 18.55 -13.55
CA THR A 60 7.16 17.27 -14.19
C THR A 60 5.85 16.62 -14.61
N TYR A 61 5.68 16.38 -15.91
CA TYR A 61 4.44 15.79 -16.42
C TYR A 61 4.40 14.26 -16.33
N VAL A 62 5.55 13.61 -16.10
CA VAL A 62 5.68 12.15 -15.96
C VAL A 62 6.49 11.82 -14.72
N GLU A 63 5.88 11.14 -13.76
CA GLU A 63 6.54 10.60 -12.58
C GLU A 63 6.34 9.07 -12.56
N TYR A 64 7.28 8.32 -12.01
CA TYR A 64 7.13 6.86 -11.95
C TYR A 64 7.62 6.31 -10.61
N ALA A 65 7.06 5.17 -10.22
CA ALA A 65 7.46 4.42 -9.05
C ALA A 65 7.50 2.93 -9.42
N ARG A 66 8.69 2.34 -9.29
CA ARG A 66 8.90 0.90 -9.50
C ARG A 66 9.17 0.20 -8.18
N PHE A 67 8.54 -0.94 -7.97
CA PHE A 67 8.87 -1.83 -6.87
C PHE A 67 8.81 -3.29 -7.34
N ALA A 68 9.99 -3.91 -7.47
CA ALA A 68 10.14 -5.20 -8.15
C ALA A 68 9.41 -5.19 -9.50
N ASP A 69 8.39 -6.03 -9.66
CA ASP A 69 7.60 -6.23 -10.88
C ASP A 69 6.36 -5.31 -11.00
N ASP A 70 6.07 -4.50 -9.98
CA ASP A 70 4.94 -3.55 -9.98
C ASP A 70 5.45 -2.15 -10.34
N LEU A 71 5.08 -1.66 -11.53
CA LEU A 71 5.44 -0.35 -12.03
C LEU A 71 4.19 0.53 -12.08
N VAL A 72 4.28 1.74 -11.54
CA VAL A 72 3.25 2.77 -11.65
C VAL A 72 3.85 4.00 -12.29
N VAL A 73 3.26 4.45 -13.40
CA VAL A 73 3.61 5.71 -14.06
C VAL A 73 2.45 6.68 -13.87
N LEU A 74 2.72 7.83 -13.27
CA LEU A 74 1.80 8.93 -13.06
C LEU A 74 2.06 9.97 -14.15
N ILE A 75 1.04 10.27 -14.94
CA ILE A 75 1.09 11.25 -16.02
C ILE A 75 0.09 12.36 -15.71
N ASP A 76 0.56 13.60 -15.72
CA ASP A 76 -0.32 14.77 -15.74
C ASP A 76 -0.87 14.97 -17.16
N ALA A 77 -2.00 14.32 -17.41
CA ALA A 77 -2.76 14.30 -18.64
C ALA A 77 -3.58 15.58 -18.84
N TYR A 78 -2.94 16.76 -18.80
CA TYR A 78 -3.58 17.95 -19.37
C TYR A 78 -4.05 17.63 -20.80
N LYS A 79 -5.19 18.15 -21.28
CA LYS A 79 -5.76 17.79 -22.61
C LYS A 79 -4.75 17.86 -23.78
N ARG A 80 -3.70 18.69 -23.66
CA ARG A 80 -2.61 18.84 -24.64
C ARG A 80 -1.62 17.66 -24.66
N HIS A 81 -1.64 16.84 -23.63
CA HIS A 81 -0.71 15.77 -23.32
C HIS A 81 -1.38 14.39 -23.27
N ASP A 82 -2.64 14.27 -23.70
CA ASP A 82 -3.33 12.96 -23.81
C ASP A 82 -2.53 11.98 -24.71
N TRP A 83 -1.77 12.49 -25.69
CA TRP A 83 -0.87 11.69 -26.53
C TRP A 83 0.27 11.02 -25.76
N LEU A 84 0.71 11.59 -24.62
CA LEU A 84 1.78 11.03 -23.79
C LEU A 84 1.37 9.68 -23.19
N ILE A 85 0.09 9.50 -22.84
CA ILE A 85 -0.40 8.22 -22.34
C ILE A 85 -0.19 7.13 -23.40
N GLY A 86 -0.57 7.40 -24.65
CA GLY A 86 -0.38 6.47 -25.76
C GLY A 86 1.10 6.23 -26.08
N ALA A 87 1.90 7.30 -26.11
CA ALA A 87 3.34 7.20 -26.39
C ALA A 87 4.09 6.40 -25.32
N VAL A 88 3.84 6.68 -24.04
CA VAL A 88 4.45 5.96 -22.91
C VAL A 88 3.99 4.50 -22.89
N THR A 89 2.71 4.23 -23.12
CA THR A 89 2.19 2.85 -23.17
C THR A 89 2.86 2.05 -24.29
N LYS A 90 2.95 2.62 -25.50
CA LYS A 90 3.59 1.97 -26.64
C LYS A 90 5.08 1.73 -26.40
N ARG A 91 5.78 2.73 -25.86
CA ARG A 91 7.21 2.60 -25.51
C ARG A 91 7.45 1.54 -24.44
N LEU A 92 6.62 1.49 -23.41
CA LEU A 92 6.69 0.43 -22.41
C LEU A 92 6.51 -0.95 -23.05
N GLN A 93 5.52 -1.13 -23.93
CA GLN A 93 5.33 -2.39 -24.65
C GLN A 93 6.55 -2.77 -25.51
N GLU A 94 7.17 -1.81 -26.21
CA GLU A 94 8.39 -2.04 -26.99
C GLU A 94 9.57 -2.48 -26.12
N GLU A 95 9.80 -1.83 -24.97
CA GLU A 95 10.90 -2.20 -24.07
C GLU A 95 10.64 -3.55 -23.38
N PHE A 96 9.40 -3.84 -22.97
CA PHE A 96 9.06 -5.14 -22.40
C PHE A 96 9.15 -6.28 -23.43
N ALA A 97 8.82 -6.02 -24.69
CA ALA A 97 9.01 -6.98 -25.77
C ALA A 97 10.49 -7.33 -26.00
N LYS A 98 11.41 -6.35 -25.92
CA LYS A 98 12.86 -6.62 -25.98
C LYS A 98 13.35 -7.49 -24.82
N LEU A 99 12.76 -7.30 -23.64
CA LEU A 99 13.07 -8.05 -22.44
C LEU A 99 12.37 -9.41 -22.38
N GLN A 100 11.54 -9.75 -23.37
CA GLN A 100 10.70 -10.96 -23.40
C GLN A 100 9.81 -11.09 -22.15
N VAL A 101 9.38 -9.97 -21.58
CA VAL A 101 8.45 -9.93 -20.44
C VAL A 101 7.08 -9.52 -20.95
N GLU A 102 6.06 -10.33 -20.69
CA GLU A 102 4.69 -9.97 -21.03
C GLU A 102 4.05 -9.11 -19.94
N ILE A 103 3.38 -8.05 -20.38
CA ILE A 103 2.52 -7.25 -19.51
C ILE A 103 1.28 -8.09 -19.23
N ASN A 104 0.89 -8.18 -17.95
CA ASN A 104 -0.38 -8.79 -17.61
C ASN A 104 -1.51 -7.82 -17.96
N ASP A 105 -2.13 -7.99 -19.14
CA ASP A 105 -3.20 -7.10 -19.63
C ASP A 105 -4.43 -7.12 -18.72
N GLU A 106 -4.71 -8.23 -18.02
CA GLU A 106 -5.84 -8.31 -17.08
C GLU A 106 -5.62 -7.45 -15.82
N LYS A 107 -4.37 -7.27 -15.41
CA LYS A 107 -4.00 -6.55 -14.18
C LYS A 107 -3.48 -5.15 -14.44
N SER A 108 -3.05 -4.88 -15.66
CA SER A 108 -2.54 -3.61 -16.10
C SER A 108 -3.68 -2.74 -16.59
N ARG A 109 -3.75 -1.51 -16.09
CA ARG A 109 -4.85 -0.61 -16.42
C ARG A 109 -4.42 0.84 -16.34
N ILE A 110 -5.03 1.64 -17.20
CA ILE A 110 -4.96 3.09 -17.17
C ILE A 110 -6.11 3.55 -16.27
N VAL A 111 -5.79 4.36 -15.26
CA VAL A 111 -6.76 4.82 -14.26
C VAL A 111 -6.80 6.35 -14.28
N ASP A 112 -8.00 6.92 -14.37
CA ASP A 112 -8.21 8.36 -14.31
C ASP A 112 -8.56 8.78 -12.88
N LEU A 113 -7.58 9.38 -12.19
CA LEU A 113 -7.73 9.77 -10.79
C LEU A 113 -8.73 10.93 -10.59
N GLU A 114 -8.95 11.80 -11.58
CA GLU A 114 -9.93 12.90 -11.46
C GLU A 114 -11.37 12.39 -11.50
N ARG A 115 -11.63 11.31 -12.23
CA ARG A 115 -12.95 10.65 -12.28
C ARG A 115 -13.31 9.90 -11.00
N GLY A 116 -12.45 9.98 -9.98
CA GLY A 116 -12.64 9.31 -8.70
C GLY A 116 -12.21 7.85 -8.72
N GLU A 117 -11.53 7.41 -9.78
CA GLU A 117 -10.98 6.07 -9.81
C GLU A 117 -9.82 5.93 -8.82
N SER A 118 -9.52 4.68 -8.48
CA SER A 118 -8.49 4.34 -7.50
C SER A 118 -7.55 3.31 -8.09
N PHE A 119 -6.28 3.38 -7.73
CA PHE A 119 -5.33 2.32 -8.03
C PHE A 119 -4.63 1.89 -6.76
N GLY A 120 -4.31 0.60 -6.70
CA GLY A 120 -3.75 0.04 -5.50
C GLY A 120 -2.30 -0.37 -5.69
N PHE A 121 -1.36 0.19 -4.95
CA PHE A 121 0.09 -0.05 -5.06
C PHE A 121 0.70 -0.35 -3.68
N LEU A 122 1.59 -1.35 -3.57
CA LEU A 122 2.26 -1.76 -2.32
C LEU A 122 1.37 -2.01 -1.09
N GLY A 123 0.11 -2.38 -1.32
CA GLY A 123 -0.87 -2.60 -0.25
C GLY A 123 -1.60 -1.34 0.19
N PHE A 124 -1.34 -0.19 -0.42
CA PHE A 124 -2.12 1.03 -0.33
C PHE A 124 -3.10 1.15 -1.51
N ASP A 125 -4.15 1.92 -1.30
CA ASP A 125 -5.14 2.35 -2.28
C ASP A 125 -5.01 3.86 -2.41
N PHE A 126 -4.62 4.31 -3.60
CA PHE A 126 -4.40 5.71 -3.96
C PHE A 126 -5.65 6.26 -4.63
N ARG A 127 -6.09 7.42 -4.16
CA ARG A 127 -7.24 8.17 -4.66
C ARG A 127 -6.87 9.63 -4.76
N TYR A 128 -7.51 10.35 -5.67
CA TYR A 128 -7.40 11.80 -5.73
C TYR A 128 -8.71 12.40 -5.26
N LEU A 129 -8.70 12.98 -4.07
CA LEU A 129 -9.91 13.44 -3.40
C LEU A 129 -9.83 14.94 -3.16
N ARG A 130 -10.99 15.59 -3.27
CA ARG A 130 -11.13 16.99 -2.87
C ARG A 130 -11.12 17.08 -1.36
N SER A 131 -10.13 17.78 -0.82
CA SER A 131 -10.07 18.10 0.61
C SER A 131 -11.28 18.95 1.01
N LEU A 132 -11.63 18.95 2.30
CA LEU A 132 -12.63 19.84 2.89
C LEU A 132 -12.40 21.33 2.57
N ARG A 133 -11.15 21.73 2.30
CA ARG A 133 -10.75 23.10 1.89
C ARG A 133 -10.91 23.36 0.38
N GLY A 134 -11.55 22.46 -0.36
CA GLY A 134 -11.78 22.58 -1.80
C GLY A 134 -10.57 22.26 -2.69
N VAL A 135 -9.40 21.96 -2.11
CA VAL A 135 -8.14 21.63 -2.81
C VAL A 135 -8.05 20.14 -3.08
N MET A 136 -7.73 19.75 -4.32
CA MET A 136 -7.48 18.34 -4.68
C MET A 136 -6.18 17.86 -4.02
N ARG A 137 -6.21 16.66 -3.41
CA ARG A 137 -5.05 16.07 -2.74
C ARG A 137 -4.99 14.57 -2.98
N PRO A 138 -3.77 14.00 -3.11
CA PRO A 138 -3.60 12.56 -3.11
C PRO A 138 -3.94 12.02 -1.73
N HIS A 139 -4.83 11.04 -1.70
CA HIS A 139 -5.30 10.36 -0.50
C HIS A 139 -4.99 8.88 -0.62
N TYR A 140 -4.07 8.39 0.20
CA TYR A 140 -3.63 7.00 0.18
C TYR A 140 -3.95 6.31 1.49
N THR A 141 -4.60 5.16 1.39
CA THR A 141 -5.10 4.38 2.53
C THR A 141 -4.71 2.91 2.43
N PRO A 142 -4.56 2.18 3.54
CA PRO A 142 -4.29 0.75 3.49
C PRO A 142 -5.45 0.01 2.80
N LYS A 143 -5.13 -0.91 1.87
CA LYS A 143 -6.13 -1.74 1.20
C LYS A 143 -6.96 -2.53 2.23
N LEU A 144 -8.26 -2.60 2.00
CA LEU A 144 -9.19 -3.38 2.83
C LEU A 144 -8.76 -4.85 2.97
N LYS A 145 -8.22 -5.45 1.90
CA LYS A 145 -7.70 -6.83 1.93
C LYS A 145 -6.57 -7.00 2.97
N LYS A 146 -5.64 -6.04 3.07
CA LYS A 146 -4.52 -6.07 4.04
C LYS A 146 -5.01 -5.88 5.48
N ARG A 147 -5.98 -4.97 5.69
CA ARG A 147 -6.67 -4.82 6.97
C ARG A 147 -7.35 -6.12 7.41
N THR A 148 -8.13 -6.74 6.52
CA THR A 148 -8.85 -7.97 6.82
C THR A 148 -7.89 -9.14 7.09
N ALA A 149 -6.76 -9.22 6.38
CA ALA A 149 -5.74 -10.23 6.65
C ALA A 149 -5.15 -10.10 8.06
N LEU A 150 -4.82 -8.89 8.51
CA LEU A 150 -4.38 -8.66 9.90
C LEU A 150 -5.43 -9.12 10.90
N LEU A 151 -6.68 -8.69 10.72
CA LEU A 151 -7.77 -9.03 11.65
C LEU A 151 -8.02 -10.54 11.69
N ARG A 152 -7.88 -11.25 10.56
CA ARG A 152 -7.96 -12.71 10.52
C ARG A 152 -6.82 -13.35 11.30
N ALA A 153 -5.58 -12.89 11.12
CA ALA A 153 -4.43 -13.41 11.83
C ALA A 153 -4.58 -13.20 13.36
N VAL A 154 -4.97 -11.99 13.79
CA VAL A 154 -5.23 -11.70 15.21
C VAL A 154 -6.41 -12.54 15.75
N LYS A 155 -7.48 -12.69 14.97
CA LYS A 155 -8.63 -13.55 15.33
C LYS A 155 -8.18 -15.00 15.56
N GLU A 156 -7.26 -15.50 14.75
CA GLU A 156 -6.76 -16.86 14.87
C GLU A 156 -5.94 -17.05 16.14
N VAL A 157 -5.12 -16.06 16.53
CA VAL A 157 -4.44 -16.06 17.83
C VAL A 157 -5.46 -16.16 18.98
N PHE A 158 -6.50 -15.32 18.98
CA PHE A 158 -7.57 -15.43 20.00
C PHE A 158 -8.31 -16.77 19.97
N ARG A 159 -8.44 -17.41 18.79
CA ARG A 159 -9.10 -18.72 18.65
C ARG A 159 -8.25 -19.83 19.25
N ARG A 160 -6.96 -19.85 18.94
CA ARG A 160 -6.00 -20.88 19.37
C ARG A 160 -5.70 -20.81 20.86
N TYR A 161 -5.60 -19.60 21.41
CA TYR A 161 -5.23 -19.37 22.81
C TYR A 161 -6.44 -19.04 23.70
N ARG A 162 -7.62 -19.58 23.40
CA ARG A 162 -8.87 -19.27 24.12
C ARG A 162 -8.79 -19.56 25.63
N SER A 163 -8.13 -20.65 26.01
CA SER A 163 -8.04 -21.12 27.41
C SER A 163 -6.83 -20.56 28.17
N GLN A 164 -6.03 -19.72 27.52
CA GLN A 164 -4.77 -19.20 28.06
C GLN A 164 -4.97 -17.81 28.68
N PRO A 165 -4.10 -17.40 29.63
CA PRO A 165 -4.20 -16.08 30.24
C PRO A 165 -4.05 -14.97 29.20
N ILE A 166 -4.78 -13.89 29.41
CA ILE A 166 -4.86 -12.78 28.44
C ILE A 166 -3.48 -12.15 28.17
N ASP A 167 -2.59 -12.14 29.16
CA ASP A 167 -1.27 -11.52 29.05
C ASP A 167 -0.42 -12.24 28.00
N ARG A 168 -0.53 -13.58 27.93
CA ARG A 168 0.14 -14.39 26.90
C ARG A 168 -0.41 -14.05 25.52
N VAL A 169 -1.73 -13.92 25.39
CA VAL A 169 -2.38 -13.55 24.13
C VAL A 169 -1.94 -12.16 23.66
N ILE A 170 -1.84 -11.20 24.57
CA ILE A 170 -1.39 -9.84 24.26
C ILE A 170 0.09 -9.82 23.86
N SER A 171 0.93 -10.60 24.52
CA SER A 171 2.35 -10.72 24.14
C SER A 171 2.55 -11.19 22.69
N LEU A 172 1.64 -12.02 22.17
CA LEU A 172 1.66 -12.52 20.79
C LEU A 172 1.11 -11.50 19.78
N ILE A 173 0.05 -10.77 20.16
CA ILE A 173 -0.63 -9.83 19.26
C ILE A 173 0.12 -8.50 19.16
N ASN A 174 0.76 -8.04 20.24
CA ASN A 174 1.45 -6.75 20.27
C ASN A 174 2.52 -6.59 19.17
N PRO A 175 3.42 -7.56 18.92
CA PRO A 175 4.38 -7.49 17.81
C PRO A 175 3.70 -7.42 16.44
N MET A 176 2.62 -8.17 16.22
CA MET A 176 1.87 -8.14 14.96
C MET A 176 1.26 -6.77 14.69
N LEU A 177 0.62 -6.17 15.70
CA LEU A 177 0.04 -4.83 15.61
C LEU A 177 1.11 -3.77 15.41
N ARG A 178 2.24 -3.88 16.13
CA ARG A 178 3.37 -2.95 16.01
C ARG A 178 3.96 -2.99 14.60
N GLY A 179 4.24 -4.18 14.06
CA GLY A 179 4.76 -4.32 12.70
C GLY A 179 3.80 -3.77 11.65
N TRP A 180 2.51 -4.04 11.80
CA TRP A 180 1.50 -3.54 10.88
C TRP A 180 1.38 -2.00 10.94
N VAL A 181 1.37 -1.42 12.13
CA VAL A 181 1.35 0.04 12.28
C VAL A 181 2.64 0.65 11.74
N ASN A 182 3.82 0.09 12.01
CA ASN A 182 5.07 0.62 11.46
C ASN A 182 5.08 0.68 9.94
N TYR A 183 4.52 -0.33 9.26
CA TYR A 183 4.43 -0.34 7.79
C TYR A 183 3.37 0.63 7.26
N PHE A 184 2.18 0.66 7.86
CA PHE A 184 1.06 1.47 7.38
C PHE A 184 0.97 2.85 8.04
N ALA A 185 1.94 3.24 8.86
CA ALA A 185 1.98 4.53 9.57
C ALA A 185 2.08 5.73 8.63
N VAL A 186 2.31 5.52 7.34
CA VAL A 186 2.37 6.58 6.34
C VAL A 186 0.95 6.92 5.86
N GLY A 187 0.67 8.22 5.68
CA GLY A 187 -0.51 8.68 4.96
C GLY A 187 -1.81 8.83 5.72
N HIS A 188 -2.94 8.53 5.07
CA HIS A 188 -4.27 8.73 5.61
C HIS A 188 -4.82 7.48 6.31
N SER A 189 -3.99 6.84 7.13
CA SER A 189 -4.31 5.56 7.78
C SER A 189 -5.05 5.68 9.12
N SER A 190 -5.29 6.89 9.63
CA SER A 190 -5.87 7.13 10.96
C SER A 190 -7.22 6.46 11.16
N GLY A 191 -8.14 6.56 10.19
CA GLY A 191 -9.45 5.90 10.27
C GLY A 191 -9.33 4.37 10.32
N CYS A 192 -8.40 3.81 9.56
CA CYS A 192 -8.11 2.37 9.58
C CYS A 192 -7.55 1.93 10.94
N PHE A 193 -6.67 2.75 11.52
CA PHE A 193 -6.05 2.49 12.82
C PHE A 193 -7.07 2.52 13.95
N SER A 194 -7.96 3.52 13.97
CA SER A 194 -9.05 3.59 14.94
C SER A 194 -9.96 2.37 14.87
N TYR A 195 -10.31 1.93 13.66
CA TYR A 195 -11.11 0.73 13.46
C TYR A 195 -10.44 -0.53 14.03
N ILE A 196 -9.15 -0.72 13.75
CA ILE A 196 -8.37 -1.87 14.26
C ILE A 196 -8.28 -1.79 15.79
N LYS A 197 -7.97 -0.62 16.34
CA LYS A 197 -7.88 -0.37 17.78
C LYS A 197 -9.19 -0.77 18.48
N ASP A 198 -10.32 -0.25 18.02
CA ASP A 198 -11.64 -0.56 18.60
C ASP A 198 -12.00 -2.04 18.48
N TRP A 199 -11.65 -2.67 17.35
CA TRP A 199 -11.90 -4.10 17.15
C TRP A 199 -11.07 -4.96 18.11
N VAL A 200 -9.79 -4.64 18.28
CA VAL A 200 -8.89 -5.35 19.21
C VAL A 200 -9.35 -5.17 20.65
N GLU A 201 -9.68 -3.94 21.06
CA GLU A 201 -10.23 -3.67 22.40
C GLU A 201 -11.49 -4.52 22.67
N LYS A 202 -12.43 -4.57 21.71
CA LYS A 202 -13.66 -5.38 21.83
C LYS A 202 -13.34 -6.88 21.95
N LYS A 203 -12.31 -7.37 21.25
CA LYS A 203 -11.88 -8.77 21.32
C LYS A 203 -11.23 -9.14 22.65
N VAL A 204 -10.33 -8.30 23.16
CA VAL A 204 -9.72 -8.48 24.49
C VAL A 204 -10.80 -8.53 25.57
N ARG A 205 -11.72 -7.57 25.56
CA ARG A 205 -12.85 -7.55 26.50
C ARG A 205 -13.72 -8.81 26.42
N ARG A 206 -13.99 -9.31 25.21
CA ARG A 206 -14.75 -10.55 25.02
C ARG A 206 -14.01 -11.77 25.56
N HIS A 207 -12.69 -11.86 25.35
CA HIS A 207 -11.86 -12.94 25.88
C HIS A 207 -11.91 -12.97 27.42
N LEU A 208 -11.78 -11.79 28.05
CA LEU A 208 -11.89 -11.64 29.51
C LEU A 208 -13.28 -12.01 30.04
N ALA A 209 -14.35 -11.59 29.35
CA ALA A 209 -15.72 -11.94 29.72
C ALA A 209 -15.95 -13.46 29.64
N GLN A 210 -15.45 -14.09 28.58
CA GLN A 210 -15.56 -15.54 28.38
C GLN A 210 -14.78 -16.33 29.42
N ALA A 211 -13.56 -15.92 29.75
CA ALA A 211 -12.75 -16.54 30.81
C ALA A 211 -13.46 -16.49 32.18
N ARG A 212 -14.25 -15.44 32.45
CA ARG A 212 -15.04 -15.29 33.69
C ARG A 212 -16.46 -15.85 33.58
N LYS A 213 -16.82 -16.55 32.49
CA LYS A 213 -18.18 -17.05 32.19
C LYS A 213 -19.28 -15.98 32.24
N ARG A 214 -18.96 -14.74 31.87
CA ARG A 214 -19.91 -13.60 31.89
C ARG A 214 -20.35 -13.23 30.48
N LYS A 215 -21.58 -12.74 30.36
CA LYS A 215 -22.15 -12.22 29.11
C LYS A 215 -21.81 -10.72 28.94
N GLY A 216 -21.70 -10.28 27.68
CA GLY A 216 -21.45 -8.88 27.32
C GLY A 216 -19.97 -8.48 27.23
N PHE A 217 -19.72 -7.19 26.95
CA PHE A 217 -18.38 -6.63 26.72
C PHE A 217 -17.75 -5.98 27.96
N GLY A 218 -18.50 -5.72 29.03
CA GLY A 218 -17.94 -5.20 30.28
C GLY A 218 -17.31 -3.80 30.16
N TRP A 219 -17.88 -2.90 29.35
CA TRP A 219 -17.35 -1.54 29.12
C TRP A 219 -17.10 -0.73 30.41
N LYS A 220 -17.99 -0.84 31.40
CA LYS A 220 -17.86 -0.19 32.71
C LYS A 220 -16.78 -0.84 33.60
N ARG A 221 -16.43 -2.10 33.36
CA ARG A 221 -15.52 -2.89 34.20
C ARG A 221 -14.08 -2.83 33.72
N TRP A 222 -13.87 -2.83 32.41
CA TRP A 222 -12.55 -2.73 31.79
C TRP A 222 -12.47 -1.45 30.98
N SER A 223 -12.08 -0.38 31.69
CA SER A 223 -11.83 0.93 31.09
C SER A 223 -10.71 0.83 30.04
N ARG A 224 -10.66 1.79 29.12
CA ARG A 224 -9.60 1.85 28.12
C ARG A 224 -8.22 1.99 28.77
N SER A 225 -8.08 2.86 29.78
CA SER A 225 -6.84 3.01 30.55
C SER A 225 -6.41 1.67 31.15
N TRP A 226 -7.30 0.92 31.79
CA TRP A 226 -6.94 -0.37 32.37
C TRP A 226 -6.39 -1.36 31.33
N LEU A 227 -6.97 -1.42 30.11
CA LEU A 227 -6.45 -2.28 29.04
C LEU A 227 -5.03 -1.91 28.60
N TYR A 228 -4.68 -0.63 28.62
CA TYR A 228 -3.36 -0.16 28.21
C TYR A 228 -2.34 -0.19 29.33
N ASP A 229 -2.75 0.19 30.53
CA ASP A 229 -1.85 0.38 31.67
C ASP A 229 -1.57 -0.95 32.37
N ALA A 230 -2.60 -1.77 32.60
CA ALA A 230 -2.49 -3.05 33.29
C ALA A 230 -2.08 -4.19 32.34
N LEU A 231 -2.72 -4.30 31.17
CA LEU A 231 -2.43 -5.39 30.23
C LEU A 231 -1.34 -5.05 29.20
N LYS A 232 -0.80 -3.83 29.22
CA LYS A 232 0.23 -3.35 28.26
C LYS A 232 -0.18 -3.58 26.80
N LEU A 233 -1.46 -3.42 26.48
CA LEU A 233 -1.95 -3.52 25.11
C LEU A 233 -1.28 -2.43 24.24
N PHE A 234 -0.93 -2.76 23.00
CA PHE A 234 -0.35 -1.78 22.09
C PHE A 234 -1.31 -0.60 21.80
N ASN A 235 -0.84 0.64 21.97
CA ASN A 235 -1.57 1.88 21.71
C ASN A 235 -0.85 2.83 20.72
N GLY A 236 0.21 2.37 20.06
CA GLY A 236 1.05 3.18 19.17
C GLY A 236 0.43 3.50 17.82
N TYR A 237 -0.90 3.61 17.72
CA TYR A 237 -1.67 3.86 16.49
C TYR A 237 -1.56 5.31 16.02
N ARG A 238 -0.34 5.78 15.76
CA ARG A 238 -0.07 7.13 15.27
C ARG A 238 0.39 7.07 13.83
N VAL A 239 -0.20 7.93 13.02
CA VAL A 239 0.27 8.20 11.66
C VAL A 239 1.51 9.06 11.76
N ARG A 240 2.58 8.67 11.07
CA ARG A 240 3.74 9.51 10.80
C ARG A 240 3.35 10.49 9.70
N ARG A 241 3.35 11.78 10.03
CA ARG A 241 3.34 12.83 9.02
C ARG A 241 4.81 13.10 8.73
N ASP A 242 5.34 12.48 7.69
CA ASP A 242 6.65 12.89 7.21
C ASP A 242 6.51 14.34 6.74
N GLU A 243 7.37 15.22 7.25
CA GLU A 243 7.54 16.54 6.66
C GLU A 243 8.03 16.35 5.21
N PRO A 244 7.54 17.17 4.26
CA PRO A 244 8.00 17.05 2.88
C PRO A 244 9.53 17.18 2.86
N LYS A 245 10.20 16.14 2.34
CA LYS A 245 11.67 16.03 2.30
C LYS A 245 12.34 17.12 1.42
N ALA A 246 11.53 17.97 0.78
CA ALA A 246 11.96 19.16 0.07
C ALA A 246 11.05 20.33 0.43
N ALA A 247 11.65 21.43 0.89
CA ALA A 247 10.99 22.73 0.93
C ALA A 247 10.73 23.18 -0.51
N PRO A 248 9.55 23.76 -0.83
CA PRO A 248 9.37 24.42 -2.12
C PRO A 248 10.33 25.62 -2.18
N ALA A 249 11.34 25.52 -3.05
CA ALA A 249 12.17 26.65 -3.45
C ALA A 249 11.37 27.67 -4.25
#